data_AF-A0A3Q3C875-F1
#
_entry.id   AF-A0A3Q3C875-F1
#
_cell.length_a   1.000
_cell.length_b   1.000
_cell.length_c   1.000
_cell.angle_alpha   90.00
_cell.angle_beta   90.00
_cell.angle_gamma   90.00
#
_symmetry.space_group_name_H-M   'P 1'
#
loop_
_entity.id
_entity.type
_entity.pdbx_description
1 polymer ?
#
loop_
_entity_poly.entity_id
_entity_poly.type
_entity_poly.pdbx_seq_one_letter_code
_entity_poly.pdbx_strand_id
1 'polypeptide(L)'
;MRWSLFLLLMGQCFVSTCYLYEYHFIREAKTWEEAQKYCRENYADLASVFDMADMARLHESKEYEGKAWIGLFSNPGKENRMWHWSLPGVNYTKHETRWGSSEPDDQNQNENCVKTRGNWTHARCDQMMPFICYDGENMWIIV
;
A
#
# COMPACT_ATOMS: atom_id res chain seq x y z
N MET A 1 -7.39 0.73 62.53
CA MET A 1 -6.21 0.76 61.64
C MET A 1 -6.09 -0.60 60.98
N ARG A 2 -6.53 -0.73 59.73
CA ARG A 2 -6.14 -1.87 58.88
C ARG A 2 -6.21 -1.39 57.44
N TRP A 3 -5.05 -0.94 56.97
CA TRP A 3 -4.79 -0.68 55.56
C TRP A 3 -4.99 -2.02 54.85
N SER A 4 -6.00 -2.13 53.99
CA SER A 4 -6.23 -3.36 53.24
C SER A 4 -6.68 -3.00 51.83
N LEU A 5 -5.72 -3.17 50.93
CA LEU A 5 -5.87 -3.49 49.51
C LEU A 5 -6.12 -2.29 48.57
N PHE A 6 -5.12 -1.41 48.51
CA PHE A 6 -4.60 -0.99 47.21
C PHE A 6 -4.20 -2.24 46.40
N LEU A 7 -4.40 -2.18 45.08
CA LEU A 7 -4.03 -3.17 44.05
C LEU A 7 -5.04 -4.29 43.78
N LEU A 8 -6.06 -4.01 42.97
CA LEU A 8 -6.44 -4.93 41.90
C LEU A 8 -6.76 -4.12 40.63
N LEU A 9 -5.74 -4.10 39.77
CA LEU A 9 -5.80 -3.94 38.32
C LEU A 9 -6.35 -2.61 37.84
N MET A 10 -5.41 -1.69 37.58
CA MET A 10 -5.55 -0.84 36.41
C MET A 10 -5.86 -1.78 35.24
N GLY A 11 -7.14 -1.89 34.90
CA GLY A 11 -7.59 -2.45 33.65
C GLY A 11 -7.03 -1.53 32.57
N GLN A 12 -5.76 -1.74 32.22
CA GLN A 12 -5.26 -1.38 30.91
C GLN A 12 -6.08 -2.24 29.96
N CYS A 13 -7.26 -1.73 29.59
CA CYS A 13 -7.80 -2.00 28.28
C CYS A 13 -6.68 -1.56 27.34
N PHE A 14 -5.85 -2.51 26.93
CA PHE A 14 -5.10 -2.36 25.70
C PHE A 14 -6.18 -2.29 24.63
N VAL A 15 -6.64 -1.08 24.34
CA VAL A 15 -7.33 -0.78 23.10
C VAL A 15 -6.34 -1.16 22.02
N SER A 16 -6.45 -2.39 21.53
CA SER A 16 -5.77 -2.81 20.32
C SER A 16 -6.39 -1.99 19.21
N THR A 17 -5.76 -0.86 18.90
CA THR A 17 -6.09 -0.07 17.72
C THR A 17 -5.78 -0.94 16.51
N CYS A 18 -6.82 -1.50 15.90
CA CYS A 18 -6.69 -2.10 14.59
C CYS A 18 -6.75 -0.93 13.59
N TYR A 19 -5.62 -0.65 12.96
CA TYR A 19 -5.58 0.28 11.84
C TYR A 19 -6.13 -0.47 10.63
N LEU A 20 -7.28 -0.03 10.12
CA LEU A 20 -7.79 -0.52 8.85
C LEU A 20 -7.39 0.50 7.79
N TYR A 21 -6.53 0.07 6.86
CA TYR A 21 -6.24 0.83 5.66
C TYR A 21 -7.43 0.65 4.72
N GLU A 22 -8.02 1.76 4.28
CA GLU A 22 -9.09 1.74 3.29
C GLU A 22 -8.49 1.93 1.90
N TYR A 23 -8.76 0.98 1.01
CA TYR A 23 -8.26 0.96 -0.36
C TYR A 23 -9.40 1.09 -1.36
N HIS A 24 -9.19 1.94 -2.36
CA HIS A 24 -10.20 2.28 -3.36
C HIS A 24 -9.70 1.93 -4.75
N PHE A 25 -10.40 1.05 -5.45
CA PHE A 25 -10.09 0.72 -6.84
C PHE A 25 -10.75 1.72 -7.80
N ILE A 26 -9.93 2.46 -8.53
CA ILE A 26 -10.38 3.47 -9.49
C ILE A 26 -10.24 2.90 -10.90
N ARG A 27 -11.36 2.77 -11.61
CA ARG A 27 -11.44 2.17 -12.96
C ARG A 27 -10.88 3.06 -14.07
N GLU A 28 -10.65 4.34 -13.80
CA GLU A 28 -10.08 5.27 -14.78
C GLU A 28 -8.66 4.85 -15.18
N ALA A 29 -8.38 4.85 -16.48
CA ALA A 29 -7.05 4.55 -16.98
C ALA A 29 -6.19 5.82 -16.97
N LYS A 30 -5.11 5.81 -16.18
CA LYS A 30 -4.16 6.94 -16.06
C LYS A 30 -2.71 6.44 -16.09
N THR A 31 -1.78 7.30 -16.49
CA THR A 31 -0.35 7.06 -16.25
C THR A 31 -0.07 7.00 -14.75
N TRP A 32 1.08 6.46 -14.34
CA TRP A 32 1.39 6.34 -12.90
C TRP A 32 1.37 7.70 -12.19
N GLU A 33 1.94 8.73 -12.82
CA GLU A 33 1.98 10.09 -12.26
C GLU A 33 0.59 10.73 -12.16
N GLU A 34 -0.24 10.58 -13.20
CA GLU A 34 -1.62 11.06 -13.19
C GLU A 34 -2.48 10.32 -12.15
N ALA A 35 -2.26 9.01 -11.98
CA ALA A 35 -2.93 8.21 -10.96
C ALA A 35 -2.52 8.66 -9.55
N GLN A 36 -1.23 8.88 -9.30
CA GLN A 36 -0.73 9.43 -8.03
C GLN A 36 -1.35 10.78 -7.73
N LYS A 37 -1.37 11.68 -8.72
CA LYS A 37 -1.99 12.99 -8.59
C LYS A 37 -3.47 12.87 -8.22
N TYR A 38 -4.22 12.03 -8.94
CA TYR A 38 -5.62 11.79 -8.63
C TYR A 38 -5.81 11.30 -7.19
N CYS A 39 -5.00 10.32 -6.75
CA CYS A 39 -5.12 9.80 -5.39
C CYS A 39 -4.80 10.87 -4.35
N ARG A 40 -3.84 11.76 -4.58
CA ARG A 40 -3.54 12.87 -3.65
C ARG A 40 -4.58 13.98 -3.65
N GLU A 41 -5.36 14.11 -4.72
CA GLU A 41 -6.45 15.08 -4.83
C GLU A 41 -7.74 14.59 -4.17
N ASN A 42 -7.97 13.26 -4.12
CA ASN A 42 -9.23 12.67 -3.68
C ASN A 42 -9.11 11.77 -2.43
N TYR A 43 -7.90 11.32 -2.11
CA TYR A 43 -7.54 10.38 -1.04
C TYR A 43 -6.17 10.82 -0.44
N ALA A 44 -5.39 9.92 0.19
CA ALA A 44 -4.04 10.25 0.67
C ALA A 44 -2.95 10.05 -0.41
N ASP A 45 -2.82 8.86 -0.99
CA ASP A 45 -1.84 8.57 -2.06
C ASP A 45 -2.25 7.28 -2.81
N LEU A 46 -1.48 6.86 -3.81
CA LEU A 46 -1.54 5.49 -4.32
C LEU A 46 -1.25 4.49 -3.20
N ALA A 47 -1.88 3.32 -3.28
CA ALA A 47 -1.75 2.28 -2.28
C ALA A 47 -0.29 1.91 -2.02
N SER A 48 0.13 2.05 -0.77
CA SER A 48 1.32 1.42 -0.22
C SER A 48 0.92 0.10 0.44
N VAL A 49 1.74 -0.94 0.29
CA VAL A 49 1.38 -2.26 0.83
C VAL A 49 2.12 -2.51 2.12
N PHE A 50 1.41 -2.34 3.24
CA PHE A 50 1.85 -2.74 4.57
C PHE A 50 0.86 -3.67 5.30
N ASP A 51 -0.37 -3.82 4.81
CA ASP A 51 -1.35 -4.79 5.33
C ASP A 51 -1.81 -5.79 4.25
N MET A 52 -1.48 -7.06 4.48
CA MET A 52 -1.81 -8.17 3.59
C MET A 52 -3.31 -8.52 3.61
N ALA A 53 -3.99 -8.28 4.73
CA ALA A 53 -5.43 -8.56 4.88
C ALA A 53 -6.26 -7.54 4.10
N ASP A 54 -5.84 -6.28 4.14
CA ASP A 54 -6.54 -5.19 3.45
C ASP A 54 -6.44 -5.34 1.92
N MET A 55 -5.26 -5.73 1.43
CA MET A 55 -5.08 -6.11 0.02
C MET A 55 -5.87 -7.36 -0.37
N ALA A 56 -6.01 -8.34 0.52
CA ALA A 56 -6.83 -9.53 0.25
C ALA A 56 -8.31 -9.15 0.09
N ARG A 57 -8.84 -8.27 0.95
CA ARG A 57 -10.22 -7.76 0.84
C ARG A 57 -10.45 -7.00 -0.47
N LEU A 58 -9.48 -6.19 -0.91
CA LEU A 58 -9.57 -5.51 -2.20
C LEU A 58 -9.57 -6.50 -3.37
N HIS A 59 -8.74 -7.54 -3.32
CA HIS A 59 -8.71 -8.61 -4.32
C HIS A 59 -10.02 -9.41 -4.39
N GLU A 60 -10.70 -9.58 -3.26
CA GLU A 60 -12.00 -10.24 -3.17
C GLU A 60 -13.17 -9.35 -3.65
N SER A 61 -12.94 -8.05 -3.82
CA SER A 61 -13.96 -7.14 -4.35
C SER A 61 -14.26 -7.46 -5.82
N LYS A 62 -15.53 -7.39 -6.20
CA LYS A 62 -15.98 -7.60 -7.60
C LYS A 62 -15.48 -6.52 -8.56
N GLU A 63 -14.90 -5.44 -8.03
CA GLU A 63 -14.48 -4.29 -8.81
C GLU A 63 -13.06 -4.42 -9.35
N TYR A 64 -12.21 -5.23 -8.72
CA TYR A 64 -10.81 -5.36 -9.10
C TYR A 64 -10.66 -6.19 -10.39
N GLU A 65 -10.24 -5.54 -11.47
CA GLU A 65 -10.10 -6.15 -12.80
C GLU A 65 -8.76 -6.90 -13.01
N GLY A 66 -7.99 -7.15 -11.94
CA GLY A 66 -6.77 -7.94 -12.04
C GLY A 66 -5.54 -7.17 -12.52
N LYS A 67 -5.59 -5.85 -12.70
CA LYS A 67 -4.42 -5.02 -13.04
C LYS A 67 -4.62 -3.59 -12.54
N ALA A 68 -3.72 -3.11 -11.69
CA ALA A 68 -3.79 -1.73 -11.19
C ALA A 68 -2.42 -1.15 -10.81
N TRP A 69 -2.24 0.16 -10.94
CA TRP A 69 -1.11 0.87 -10.33
C TRP A 69 -1.17 0.82 -8.80
N ILE A 70 0.01 0.70 -8.19
CA ILE A 70 0.26 0.92 -6.76
C ILE A 70 1.37 1.97 -6.57
N GLY A 71 1.56 2.44 -5.34
CA GLY A 71 2.48 3.53 -5.03
C GLY A 71 3.97 3.18 -5.09
N LEU A 72 4.35 1.97 -5.50
CA LEU A 72 5.75 1.56 -5.56
C LEU A 72 6.38 2.03 -6.88
N PHE A 73 7.49 2.75 -6.78
CA PHE A 73 8.24 3.25 -7.92
C PHE A 73 9.76 3.28 -7.63
N SER A 74 10.58 3.42 -8.65
CA SER A 74 12.03 3.60 -8.52
C SER A 74 12.51 4.76 -9.37
N ASN A 75 13.60 5.41 -8.96
CA ASN A 75 14.26 6.36 -9.84
C ASN A 75 14.97 5.62 -11.00
N PRO A 76 15.05 6.20 -12.20
CA PRO A 76 15.79 5.61 -13.32
C PRO A 76 17.27 5.47 -12.99
N GLY A 77 17.83 4.27 -13.19
CA GLY A 77 19.25 4.02 -12.94
C GLY A 77 19.56 2.52 -12.95
N LYS A 78 20.64 2.14 -13.66
CA LYS A 78 21.03 0.74 -13.91
C LYS A 78 21.81 0.13 -12.75
N GLU A 79 22.43 0.98 -11.92
CA GLU A 79 23.34 0.59 -10.86
C GLU A 79 22.76 1.18 -9.56
N ASN A 80 22.17 0.33 -8.73
CA ASN A 80 21.47 0.70 -7.47
C ASN A 80 20.03 1.19 -7.64
N ARG A 81 19.21 0.49 -8.46
CA ARG A 81 17.75 0.70 -8.43
C ARG A 81 17.22 0.49 -7.02
N MET A 82 16.61 1.52 -6.46
CA MET A 82 15.98 1.48 -5.14
C MET A 82 14.49 1.78 -5.30
N TRP A 83 13.66 0.94 -4.67
CA TRP A 83 12.21 1.10 -4.67
C TRP A 83 11.77 1.98 -3.51
N HIS A 84 10.78 2.82 -3.78
CA HIS A 84 10.23 3.80 -2.86
C HIS A 84 8.71 3.76 -2.95
N TRP A 85 8.04 3.87 -1.80
CA TRP A 85 6.63 4.16 -1.78
C TRP A 85 6.39 5.64 -2.05
N SER A 86 5.35 5.95 -2.82
CA SER A 86 4.90 7.31 -3.06
C SER A 86 4.38 7.99 -1.81
N LEU A 87 3.78 7.21 -0.91
CA LEU A 87 3.27 7.67 0.37
C LEU A 87 4.44 8.13 1.27
N PRO A 88 4.48 9.41 1.69
CA PRO A 88 5.56 9.92 2.52
C PRO A 88 5.68 9.20 3.86
N GLY A 89 6.92 8.98 4.31
CA GLY A 89 7.20 8.34 5.61
C GLY A 89 7.12 6.81 5.63
N VAL A 90 6.70 6.20 4.51
CA VAL A 90 6.60 4.74 4.39
C VAL A 90 7.84 4.18 3.70
N ASN A 91 8.59 3.34 4.41
CA ASN A 91 9.82 2.74 3.90
C ASN A 91 9.55 1.49 3.07
N TYR A 92 10.40 1.21 2.10
CA TYR A 92 10.34 -0.06 1.37
C TYR A 92 11.20 -1.12 2.06
N THR A 93 10.60 -2.26 2.42
CA THR A 93 11.30 -3.42 2.99
C THR A 93 11.27 -4.59 2.01
N LYS A 94 12.43 -5.07 1.58
CA LYS A 94 12.55 -6.16 0.59
C LYS A 94 11.89 -7.49 1.02
N HIS A 95 11.77 -7.74 2.32
CA HIS A 95 11.22 -9.00 2.84
C HIS A 95 9.68 -9.06 2.84
N GLU A 96 8.99 -7.94 2.59
CA GLU A 96 7.53 -7.80 2.64
C GLU A 96 6.90 -7.70 1.24
N THR A 97 7.68 -8.03 0.21
CA THR A 97 7.31 -7.78 -1.18
C THR A 97 6.57 -8.96 -1.80
N ARG A 98 5.58 -8.66 -2.67
CA ARG A 98 4.86 -9.67 -3.46
C ARG A 98 5.36 -9.76 -4.90
N TRP A 99 6.65 -9.55 -5.13
CA TRP A 99 7.23 -9.71 -6.47
C TRP A 99 6.92 -11.11 -7.02
N GLY A 100 6.64 -11.20 -8.33
CA GLY A 100 6.58 -12.49 -9.01
C GLY A 100 7.91 -13.25 -8.85
N SER A 101 7.90 -14.57 -9.03
CA SER A 101 9.05 -15.47 -8.82
C SER A 101 10.30 -15.15 -9.66
N SER A 102 10.21 -14.19 -10.58
CA SER A 102 11.29 -13.71 -11.44
C SER A 102 11.46 -12.18 -11.39
N GLU A 103 10.96 -11.53 -10.33
CA GLU A 103 10.88 -10.07 -10.23
C GLU A 103 11.52 -9.56 -8.92
N PRO A 104 12.07 -8.33 -8.91
CA PRO A 104 12.27 -7.46 -10.06
C PRO A 104 13.39 -7.97 -10.99
N ASP A 105 13.12 -8.09 -12.29
CA ASP A 105 14.15 -8.33 -13.32
C ASP A 105 14.81 -7.00 -13.70
N ASP A 106 16.10 -6.85 -13.40
CA ASP A 106 16.85 -5.60 -13.66
C ASP A 106 17.21 -5.41 -15.15
N GLN A 107 16.69 -6.24 -16.05
CA GLN A 107 16.99 -6.19 -17.48
C GLN A 107 16.37 -4.97 -18.19
N ASN A 108 15.23 -4.45 -17.72
CA ASN A 108 14.53 -3.32 -18.35
C ASN A 108 14.60 -2.02 -17.53
N GLN A 109 15.40 -1.07 -18.03
CA GLN A 109 15.67 0.23 -17.39
C GLN A 109 14.48 1.22 -17.43
N ASN A 110 13.45 0.94 -18.24
CA ASN A 110 12.33 1.86 -18.47
C ASN A 110 11.06 1.51 -17.68
N GLU A 111 11.12 0.45 -16.87
CA GLU A 111 9.97 -0.08 -16.12
C GLU A 111 10.14 0.23 -14.63
N ASN A 112 9.93 1.51 -14.30
CA ASN A 112 10.23 2.07 -12.99
C ASN A 112 9.00 2.23 -12.09
N CYS A 113 7.84 1.74 -12.52
CA CYS A 113 6.58 1.80 -11.77
C CYS A 113 6.00 0.40 -11.59
N VAL A 114 5.25 0.17 -10.51
CA VAL A 114 4.76 -1.18 -10.18
C VAL A 114 3.25 -1.26 -10.30
N LYS A 115 2.80 -2.35 -10.93
CA LYS A 115 1.39 -2.74 -10.97
C LYS A 115 1.19 -4.06 -10.24
N THR A 116 0.00 -4.23 -9.67
CA THR A 116 -0.45 -5.51 -9.11
C THR A 116 -1.35 -6.26 -10.10
N ARG A 117 -1.08 -7.56 -10.28
CA ARG A 117 -1.91 -8.56 -10.97
C ARG A 117 -1.89 -9.87 -10.17
N GLY A 118 -2.32 -9.80 -8.92
CA GLY A 118 -2.13 -10.85 -7.90
C GLY A 118 -0.73 -10.82 -7.29
N ASN A 119 0.32 -10.77 -8.12
CA ASN A 119 1.69 -10.45 -7.74
C ASN A 119 2.10 -9.08 -8.30
N TRP A 120 3.18 -8.50 -7.76
CA TRP A 120 3.78 -7.27 -8.23
C TRP A 120 4.65 -7.51 -9.46
N THR A 121 4.49 -6.64 -10.45
CA THR A 121 5.29 -6.62 -11.67
C THR A 121 5.68 -5.18 -11.98
N HIS A 122 6.91 -4.98 -12.41
CA HIS A 122 7.36 -3.71 -12.91
C HIS A 122 6.69 -3.42 -14.28
N ALA A 123 6.55 -2.14 -14.62
CA ALA A 123 5.93 -1.68 -15.86
C ALA A 123 6.40 -0.26 -16.19
N ARG A 124 6.27 0.11 -17.46
CA ARG A 124 6.54 1.48 -17.90
C ARG A 124 5.52 2.43 -17.30
N CYS A 125 5.98 3.50 -16.67
CA CYS A 125 5.15 4.47 -15.96
C CYS A 125 4.14 5.21 -16.86
N ASP A 126 4.37 5.22 -18.17
CA ASP A 126 3.51 5.85 -19.18
C ASP A 126 2.35 4.94 -19.65
N GLN A 127 2.27 3.70 -19.16
CA GLN A 127 1.10 2.85 -19.43
C GLN A 127 -0.13 3.41 -18.74
N MET A 128 -1.25 3.46 -19.47
CA MET A 128 -2.55 3.80 -18.89
C MET A 128 -3.22 2.55 -18.32
N MET A 129 -3.59 2.59 -17.04
CA MET A 129 -4.36 1.51 -16.40
C MET A 129 -5.12 2.03 -15.17
N PRO A 130 -6.10 1.24 -14.66
CA PRO A 130 -6.72 1.47 -13.37
C PRO A 130 -5.68 1.56 -12.25
N PHE A 131 -6.08 2.10 -11.10
CA PHE A 131 -5.17 2.32 -9.99
C PHE A 131 -5.88 2.20 -8.64
N ILE A 132 -5.10 1.98 -7.59
CA ILE A 132 -5.62 1.81 -6.23
C ILE A 132 -5.17 3.00 -5.40
N CYS A 133 -6.13 3.75 -4.87
CA CYS A 133 -5.87 4.81 -3.89
C CYS A 133 -6.00 4.29 -2.46
N TYR A 134 -5.41 5.02 -1.53
CA TYR A 134 -5.43 4.77 -0.10
C TYR A 134 -5.82 6.05 0.64
N ASP A 135 -6.67 5.95 1.66
CA ASP A 135 -7.20 7.10 2.42
C ASP A 135 -6.31 7.65 3.54
N GLY A 136 -5.40 6.84 4.09
CA GLY A 136 -4.78 7.17 5.37
C GLY A 136 -5.19 6.21 6.49
N GLU A 137 -4.60 6.39 7.67
CA GLU A 137 -4.99 5.65 8.88
C GLU A 137 -6.42 6.01 9.27
N ASN A 138 -7.39 5.18 8.91
CA ASN A 138 -8.75 5.29 9.44
C ASN A 138 -8.78 4.63 10.82
N MET A 139 -8.42 5.41 11.85
CA MET A 139 -8.51 4.97 13.25
C MET A 139 -9.98 4.87 13.68
N TRP A 140 -10.60 3.74 13.43
CA TRP A 140 -11.86 3.38 14.07
C TRP A 140 -11.54 2.80 15.45
N ILE A 141 -11.88 3.55 16.51
CA ILE A 141 -11.92 2.98 17.86
C ILE A 141 -13.06 1.96 17.84
N ILE A 142 -12.74 0.67 17.81
CA ILE A 142 -13.72 -0.36 18.16
C ILE A 142 -13.88 -0.26 19.68
N VAL A 143 -14.94 0.43 20.11
CA VAL A 143 -15.36 0.55 21.52
C VAL A 143 -16.02 -0.75 21.96
#